data_AF-A0A5N0IHQ6-F1
#
_entry.id   AF-A0A5N0IHQ6-F1
#
_cell.length_a   1.000
_cell.length_b   1.000
_cell.length_c   1.000
_cell.angle_alpha   90.00
_cell.angle_beta   90.00
_cell.angle_gamma   90.00
#
_symmetry.space_group_name_H-M   'P 1'
#
loop_
_entity.id
_entity.type
_entity.pdbx_description
1 polymer ?
#
loop_
_entity_poly.entity_id
_entity_poly.type
_entity_poly.pdbx_seq_one_letter_code
_entity_poly.pdbx_strand_id
1 'polypeptide(L)'
;MFLGLRTAHRIAARAALAALLAVTALTAGVGHADPGGRMYGDPEAAAPYWRYQFGNDCGLMAVADVVGQLTGQEPTQVGIVLRAMFTKSEAHQGDIYFFDGTSPEDLVDLLGKYGIQSDLTTGNTMAGLEQDLAGGHKVIAGVNAETIWNYPPGEGQRTRANHAVVVTGVDTADDVVHLNDSGIPTGRDERIPMDTFKQAWATSDNLLIVTVETNSI
;
A
#
# COMPACT_ATOMS: atom_id res chain seq x y z
N MET A 1 35.08 58.65 53.22
CA MET A 1 36.43 59.04 52.77
C MET A 1 36.59 58.51 51.34
N PHE A 2 36.62 59.43 50.36
CA PHE A 2 36.78 59.31 48.89
C PHE A 2 35.73 58.46 48.13
N LEU A 3 34.74 59.02 47.39
CA LEU A 3 34.78 59.83 46.13
C LEU A 3 35.81 59.26 45.12
N GLY A 4 35.53 58.95 43.86
CA GLY A 4 34.41 59.24 42.95
C GLY A 4 34.99 59.43 41.53
N LEU A 5 34.30 58.94 40.49
CA LEU A 5 34.40 59.31 39.05
C LEU A 5 33.14 58.66 38.41
N ARG A 6 32.04 59.33 38.01
CA ARG A 6 31.81 60.39 37.00
C ARG A 6 32.57 60.11 35.69
N THR A 7 31.98 60.00 34.49
CA THR A 7 30.58 60.11 34.00
C THR A 7 30.54 59.60 32.54
N ALA A 8 29.38 59.08 32.15
CA ALA A 8 28.70 59.19 30.84
C ALA A 8 29.46 58.99 29.52
N HIS A 9 28.91 58.10 28.67
CA HIS A 9 28.31 58.50 27.39
C HIS A 9 27.19 57.52 27.01
N ARG A 10 25.95 58.01 26.96
CA ARG A 10 24.87 57.39 26.17
C ARG A 10 24.80 58.15 24.87
N ILE A 11 25.05 57.47 23.74
CA ILE A 11 24.52 57.86 22.43
C ILE A 11 23.84 56.62 21.87
N ALA A 12 22.59 56.81 21.48
CA ALA A 12 21.68 55.79 21.01
C ALA A 12 21.85 55.51 19.51
N ALA A 13 21.47 54.27 19.17
CA ALA A 13 20.86 53.82 17.92
C ALA A 13 21.69 53.90 16.63
N ARG A 14 21.91 52.73 16.04
CA ARG A 14 21.30 52.36 14.76
C ARG A 14 21.29 50.83 14.58
N ALA A 15 20.11 50.33 14.27
CA ALA A 15 19.83 48.95 13.96
C ALA A 15 20.48 48.53 12.62
N ALA A 16 20.99 47.31 12.58
CA ALA A 16 20.99 46.47 11.39
C ALA A 16 21.18 45.01 11.85
N LEU A 17 20.07 44.36 12.21
CA LEU A 17 20.02 42.92 12.35
C LEU A 17 20.06 42.34 10.93
N ALA A 18 21.24 41.99 10.44
CA ALA A 18 21.36 41.20 9.22
C ALA A 18 21.08 39.73 9.58
N ALA A 19 19.80 39.37 9.64
CA ALA A 19 19.40 37.97 9.58
C ALA A 19 19.66 37.47 8.15
N LEU A 20 20.78 36.76 7.95
CA LEU A 20 20.94 35.95 6.75
C LEU A 20 19.97 34.77 6.84
N LEU A 21 18.77 34.96 6.30
CA LEU A 21 17.94 33.86 5.84
C LEU A 21 18.68 33.23 4.66
N ALA A 22 19.50 32.21 4.93
CA ALA A 22 19.87 31.25 3.91
C ALA A 22 18.59 30.50 3.55
N VAL A 23 17.89 30.96 2.51
CA VAL A 23 16.90 30.14 1.83
C VAL A 23 17.68 29.04 1.14
N THR A 24 17.88 27.92 1.83
CA THR A 24 18.19 26.67 1.14
C THR A 24 16.94 26.35 0.34
N ALA A 25 16.99 26.65 -0.96
CA ALA A 25 16.09 26.04 -1.91
C ALA A 25 16.22 24.53 -1.71
N LEU A 26 15.21 23.93 -1.10
CA LEU A 26 14.92 22.52 -1.24
C LEU A 26 14.66 22.33 -2.73
N THR A 27 15.72 22.07 -3.49
CA THR A 27 15.56 21.30 -4.71
C THR A 27 15.01 19.98 -4.25
N ALA A 28 13.68 19.82 -4.34
CA ALA A 28 13.05 18.50 -4.41
C ALA A 28 13.96 17.69 -5.33
N GLY A 29 14.56 16.65 -4.77
CA GLY A 29 15.52 15.83 -5.49
C GLY A 29 14.88 15.47 -6.82
N VAL A 30 15.52 15.90 -7.91
CA VAL A 30 15.36 15.25 -9.19
C VAL A 30 15.58 13.77 -8.91
N GLY A 31 14.49 12.99 -8.96
CA GLY A 31 14.53 11.56 -8.75
C GLY A 31 15.60 11.01 -9.67
N HIS A 32 16.73 10.63 -9.08
CA HIS A 32 17.74 9.89 -9.80
C HIS A 32 17.06 8.58 -10.15
N ALA A 33 16.80 8.36 -11.44
CA ALA A 33 16.49 7.03 -11.94
C ALA A 33 17.62 6.10 -11.46
N ASP A 34 17.26 5.11 -10.64
CA ASP A 34 18.20 4.12 -10.09
C ASP A 34 18.71 3.26 -11.26
N PRO A 35 19.97 3.38 -11.69
CA PRO A 35 20.46 2.69 -12.89
C PRO A 35 20.70 1.18 -12.68
N GLY A 36 20.50 0.67 -11.46
CA GLY A 36 20.71 -0.74 -11.12
C GLY A 36 19.43 -1.55 -10.93
N GLY A 37 18.27 -0.91 -10.95
CA GLY A 37 17.01 -1.49 -10.49
C GLY A 37 17.03 -1.81 -8.99
N ARG A 38 15.92 -1.57 -8.33
CA ARG A 38 15.71 -1.77 -6.89
C ARG A 38 14.48 -2.63 -6.68
N MET A 39 14.57 -3.55 -5.72
CA MET A 39 13.43 -4.22 -5.12
C MET A 39 12.82 -3.30 -4.06
N TYR A 40 11.54 -2.97 -4.24
CA TYR A 40 10.71 -2.28 -3.26
C TYR A 40 9.78 -3.29 -2.59
N GLY A 41 9.71 -3.30 -1.26
CA GLY A 41 9.01 -4.34 -0.51
C GLY A 41 9.91 -5.53 -0.17
N ASP A 42 9.29 -6.62 0.32
CA ASP A 42 9.98 -7.86 0.72
C ASP A 42 9.10 -9.08 0.37
N PRO A 43 9.14 -9.54 -0.89
CA PRO A 43 8.33 -10.67 -1.33
C PRO A 43 8.65 -11.97 -0.60
N GLU A 44 9.92 -12.19 -0.22
CA GLU A 44 10.34 -13.40 0.49
C GLU A 44 9.72 -13.45 1.89
N ALA A 45 9.68 -12.33 2.60
CA ALA A 45 9.02 -12.25 3.91
C ALA A 45 7.49 -12.37 3.84
N ALA A 46 6.87 -11.92 2.74
CA ALA A 46 5.43 -11.97 2.56
C ALA A 46 4.93 -13.34 2.06
N ALA A 47 5.71 -14.05 1.25
CA ALA A 47 5.34 -15.34 0.64
C ALA A 47 4.76 -16.40 1.60
N PRO A 48 5.22 -16.54 2.86
CA PRO A 48 4.68 -17.52 3.80
C PRO A 48 3.21 -17.28 4.20
N TYR A 49 2.68 -16.07 4.02
CA TYR A 49 1.31 -15.70 4.37
C TYR A 49 0.30 -15.96 3.25
N TRP A 50 0.77 -16.27 2.03
CA TRP A 50 -0.10 -16.66 0.94
C TRP A 50 -0.88 -17.94 1.24
N ARG A 51 -2.17 -17.94 0.91
CA ARG A 51 -3.05 -19.12 0.92
C ARG A 51 -3.90 -19.12 -0.35
N TYR A 52 -4.11 -20.30 -0.91
CA TYR A 52 -5.05 -20.49 -2.02
C TYR A 52 -6.49 -20.27 -1.54
N GLN A 53 -7.26 -19.52 -2.31
CA GLN A 53 -8.63 -19.14 -2.01
C GLN A 53 -9.63 -20.28 -2.34
N PHE A 54 -10.88 -20.12 -1.91
CA PHE A 54 -11.97 -21.04 -2.25
C PHE A 54 -13.26 -20.27 -2.51
N GLY A 55 -13.72 -20.29 -3.77
CA GLY A 55 -14.87 -19.51 -4.20
C GLY A 55 -14.45 -18.06 -4.50
N ASN A 56 -15.27 -17.10 -4.09
CA ASN A 56 -15.11 -15.67 -4.41
C ASN A 56 -14.47 -14.87 -3.27
N ASP A 57 -13.56 -15.46 -2.50
CA ASP A 57 -12.99 -14.88 -1.28
C ASP A 57 -11.59 -14.26 -1.45
N CYS A 58 -11.19 -13.89 -2.67
CA CYS A 58 -9.86 -13.29 -2.95
C CYS A 58 -9.53 -12.10 -2.05
N GLY A 59 -10.47 -11.16 -1.89
CA GLY A 59 -10.30 -9.99 -1.03
C GLY A 59 -10.12 -10.36 0.44
N LEU A 60 -10.84 -11.37 0.92
CA LEU A 60 -10.68 -11.88 2.28
C LEU A 60 -9.31 -12.51 2.48
N MET A 61 -8.84 -13.30 1.52
CA MET A 61 -7.51 -13.91 1.60
C MET A 61 -6.39 -12.88 1.52
N ALA A 62 -6.56 -11.81 0.73
CA ALA A 62 -5.64 -10.68 0.72
C ALA A 62 -5.59 -9.97 2.09
N VAL A 63 -6.73 -9.77 2.75
CA VAL A 63 -6.78 -9.22 4.12
C VAL A 63 -6.11 -10.17 5.12
N ALA A 64 -6.37 -11.48 5.05
CA ALA A 64 -5.74 -12.45 5.95
C ALA A 64 -4.21 -12.43 5.82
N ASP A 65 -3.70 -12.37 4.59
CA ASP A 65 -2.29 -12.25 4.28
C ASP A 65 -1.69 -10.98 4.91
N VAL A 66 -2.28 -9.80 4.67
CA VAL A 66 -1.82 -8.53 5.26
C VAL A 66 -1.85 -8.56 6.79
N VAL A 67 -2.89 -9.13 7.40
CA VAL A 67 -2.96 -9.32 8.86
C VAL A 67 -1.81 -10.21 9.33
N GLY A 68 -1.54 -11.31 8.63
CA GLY A 68 -0.44 -12.22 8.91
C GLY A 68 0.91 -11.51 8.87
N GLN A 69 1.18 -10.75 7.81
CA GLN A 69 2.42 -9.99 7.66
C GLN A 69 2.65 -8.97 8.78
N LEU A 70 1.61 -8.27 9.22
CA LEU A 70 1.75 -7.21 10.23
C LEU A 70 1.75 -7.73 11.67
N THR A 71 1.11 -8.87 11.93
CA THR A 71 0.87 -9.33 13.31
C THR A 71 1.52 -10.67 13.64
N GLY A 72 1.96 -11.43 12.62
CA GLY A 72 2.33 -12.83 12.75
C GLY A 72 1.15 -13.76 13.03
N GLN A 73 -0.08 -13.26 13.07
CA GLN A 73 -1.29 -14.00 13.45
C GLN A 73 -2.32 -13.98 12.30
N GLU A 74 -1.98 -14.70 11.24
CA GLU A 74 -2.84 -14.84 10.07
C GLU A 74 -4.19 -15.51 10.44
N PRO A 75 -5.34 -14.88 10.12
CA PRO A 75 -6.64 -15.53 10.24
C PRO A 75 -6.74 -16.74 9.32
N THR A 76 -7.38 -17.82 9.77
CA THR A 76 -7.73 -18.92 8.87
C THR A 76 -8.80 -18.47 7.87
N GLN A 77 -8.84 -19.09 6.68
CA GLN A 77 -9.87 -18.82 5.66
C GLN A 77 -11.30 -18.91 6.24
N VAL A 78 -11.61 -19.99 6.98
CA VAL A 78 -12.92 -20.13 7.64
C VAL A 78 -13.15 -19.00 8.64
N GLY A 79 -12.13 -18.61 9.41
CA GLY A 79 -12.23 -17.53 10.39
C GLY A 79 -12.55 -16.18 9.76
N ILE A 80 -11.85 -15.81 8.69
CA ILE A 80 -12.08 -14.52 8.01
C ILE A 80 -13.40 -14.50 7.23
N VAL A 81 -13.78 -15.62 6.59
CA VAL A 81 -15.09 -15.77 5.93
C VAL A 81 -16.22 -15.59 6.93
N LEU A 82 -16.18 -16.30 8.07
CA LEU A 82 -17.21 -16.15 9.10
C LEU A 82 -17.24 -14.72 9.66
N ARG A 83 -16.08 -14.10 9.88
CA ARG A 83 -16.03 -12.71 10.33
C ARG A 83 -16.70 -11.76 9.34
N ALA A 84 -16.40 -11.90 8.05
CA ALA A 84 -16.98 -11.09 6.99
C ALA A 84 -18.49 -11.31 6.85
N MET A 85 -18.96 -12.56 6.88
CA MET A 85 -20.39 -12.90 6.81
C MET A 85 -21.21 -12.35 7.99
N PHE A 86 -20.60 -12.17 9.16
CA PHE A 86 -21.27 -11.63 10.34
C PHE A 86 -20.94 -10.16 10.62
N THR A 87 -20.27 -9.48 9.68
CA THR A 87 -20.00 -8.04 9.76
C THR A 87 -20.83 -7.33 8.70
N LYS A 88 -21.63 -6.34 9.13
CA LYS A 88 -22.40 -5.51 8.19
C LYS A 88 -21.47 -4.62 7.39
N SER A 89 -21.73 -4.53 6.09
CA SER A 89 -21.03 -3.59 5.20
C SER A 89 -21.45 -2.16 5.54
N GLU A 90 -20.49 -1.24 5.55
CA GLU A 90 -20.77 0.20 5.62
C GLU A 90 -20.91 0.82 4.21
N ALA A 91 -20.43 0.13 3.18
CA ALA A 91 -20.47 0.56 1.78
C ALA A 91 -21.78 0.22 1.07
N HIS A 92 -22.46 -0.86 1.47
CA HIS A 92 -23.72 -1.29 0.85
C HIS A 92 -24.65 -1.99 1.84
N GLN A 93 -25.89 -2.22 1.40
CA GLN A 93 -26.83 -3.02 2.17
C GLN A 93 -26.37 -4.48 2.19
N GLY A 94 -26.23 -5.06 3.38
CA GLY A 94 -25.86 -6.47 3.55
C GLY A 94 -24.71 -6.67 4.51
N ASP A 95 -24.09 -7.85 4.41
CA ASP A 95 -22.85 -8.19 5.09
C ASP A 95 -21.67 -7.99 4.14
N ILE A 96 -20.45 -7.89 4.68
CA ILE A 96 -19.21 -7.71 3.90
C ILE A 96 -19.04 -8.83 2.86
N TYR A 97 -19.46 -10.05 3.18
CA TYR A 97 -19.33 -11.19 2.30
C TYR A 97 -20.56 -12.08 2.32
N PHE A 98 -21.08 -12.42 1.14
CA PHE A 98 -22.15 -13.39 0.98
C PHE A 98 -21.88 -14.36 -0.18
N PHE A 99 -20.65 -14.87 -0.25
CA PHE A 99 -20.16 -15.83 -1.27
C PHE A 99 -20.07 -15.28 -2.71
N ASP A 100 -20.14 -13.97 -2.87
CA ASP A 100 -20.21 -13.25 -4.14
C ASP A 100 -19.06 -12.24 -4.34
N GLY A 101 -18.11 -12.21 -3.41
CA GLY A 101 -17.01 -11.24 -3.41
C GLY A 101 -17.15 -10.23 -2.28
N THR A 102 -16.24 -9.27 -2.24
CA THR A 102 -16.22 -8.17 -1.27
C THR A 102 -16.02 -6.86 -2.02
N SER A 103 -16.67 -5.78 -1.58
CA SER A 103 -16.32 -4.45 -2.06
C SER A 103 -14.92 -4.05 -1.55
N PRO A 104 -14.15 -3.24 -2.29
CA PRO A 104 -12.88 -2.70 -1.81
C PRO A 104 -13.00 -1.92 -0.49
N GLU A 105 -14.08 -1.16 -0.31
CA GLU A 105 -14.38 -0.43 0.92
C GLU A 105 -14.53 -1.37 2.12
N ASP A 106 -15.21 -2.50 1.94
CA ASP A 106 -15.35 -3.48 3.02
C ASP A 106 -14.02 -4.15 3.41
N LEU A 107 -13.05 -4.21 2.51
CA LEU A 107 -11.71 -4.72 2.85
C LEU A 107 -10.98 -3.77 3.82
N VAL A 108 -11.18 -2.46 3.68
CA VAL A 108 -10.70 -1.46 4.65
C VAL A 108 -11.39 -1.68 6.00
N ASP A 109 -12.71 -1.82 6.02
CA ASP A 109 -13.47 -2.07 7.25
C ASP A 109 -13.01 -3.35 7.94
N LEU A 110 -12.78 -4.42 7.16
CA LEU A 110 -12.35 -5.71 7.66
C LEU A 110 -10.93 -5.65 8.25
N LEU A 111 -9.99 -4.97 7.59
CA LEU A 111 -8.66 -4.68 8.16
C LEU A 111 -8.80 -3.92 9.50
N GLY A 112 -9.69 -2.93 9.56
CA GLY A 112 -10.03 -2.19 10.77
C GLY A 112 -10.54 -3.10 11.89
N LYS A 113 -11.32 -4.15 11.58
CA LYS A 113 -11.75 -5.16 12.56
C LYS A 113 -10.58 -5.99 13.14
N TYR A 114 -9.44 -6.05 12.44
CA TYR A 114 -8.19 -6.63 12.93
C TYR A 114 -7.24 -5.61 13.55
N GLY A 115 -7.68 -4.35 13.71
CA GLY A 115 -6.88 -3.28 14.31
C GLY A 115 -5.85 -2.67 13.36
N ILE A 116 -5.95 -2.96 12.06
CA ILE A 116 -5.08 -2.41 11.02
C ILE A 116 -5.83 -1.27 10.35
N GLN A 117 -5.25 -0.07 10.43
CA GLN A 117 -5.76 1.08 9.70
C GLN A 117 -5.23 1.05 8.27
N SER A 118 -6.05 1.44 7.30
CA SER A 118 -5.69 1.48 5.89
C SER A 118 -6.53 2.49 5.13
N ASP A 119 -5.98 3.01 4.05
CA ASP A 119 -6.67 3.94 3.15
C ASP A 119 -6.92 3.27 1.78
N LEU A 120 -8.12 3.46 1.24
CA LEU A 120 -8.44 3.14 -0.14
C LEU A 120 -8.18 4.36 -1.03
N THR A 121 -7.39 4.18 -2.07
CA THR A 121 -7.01 5.24 -3.02
C THR A 121 -7.15 4.77 -4.46
N THR A 122 -7.42 5.69 -5.38
CA THR A 122 -7.42 5.45 -6.83
C THR A 122 -6.59 6.53 -7.54
N GLY A 123 -6.38 6.38 -8.85
CA GLY A 123 -5.51 7.25 -9.64
C GLY A 123 -4.02 7.14 -9.27
N ASN A 124 -3.64 6.05 -8.60
CA ASN A 124 -2.28 5.81 -8.14
C ASN A 124 -1.31 5.61 -9.30
N THR A 125 -0.01 5.70 -8.99
CA THR A 125 1.08 5.51 -9.95
C THR A 125 2.03 4.42 -9.46
N MET A 126 2.80 3.80 -10.36
CA MET A 126 3.85 2.85 -9.97
C MET A 126 4.84 3.45 -8.98
N ALA A 127 5.27 4.70 -9.19
CA ALA A 127 6.17 5.39 -8.28
C ALA A 127 5.56 5.60 -6.88
N GLY A 128 4.24 5.80 -6.78
CA GLY A 128 3.53 5.86 -5.50
C GLY A 128 3.52 4.49 -4.81
N LEU A 129 3.15 3.44 -5.54
CA LEU A 129 3.19 2.06 -5.07
C LEU A 129 4.59 1.64 -4.57
N GLU A 130 5.63 1.99 -5.32
CA GLU A 130 7.04 1.78 -4.92
C GLU A 130 7.38 2.48 -3.61
N GLN A 131 6.88 3.72 -3.41
CA GLN A 131 7.10 4.46 -2.16
C GLN A 131 6.33 3.85 -0.98
N ASP A 132 5.10 3.40 -1.18
CA ASP A 132 4.33 2.70 -0.14
C ASP A 132 5.08 1.44 0.32
N LEU A 133 5.56 0.63 -0.63
CA LEU A 133 6.33 -0.58 -0.35
C LEU A 133 7.68 -0.25 0.30
N ALA A 134 8.37 0.81 -0.14
CA ALA A 134 9.61 1.28 0.48
C ALA A 134 9.40 1.72 1.95
N GLY A 135 8.25 2.31 2.25
CA GLY A 135 7.83 2.71 3.59
C GLY A 135 7.44 1.53 4.48
N GLY A 136 7.39 0.30 3.94
CA GLY A 136 7.00 -0.90 4.67
C GLY A 136 5.49 -1.11 4.76
N HIS A 137 4.69 -0.27 4.10
CA HIS A 137 3.24 -0.41 4.03
C HIS A 137 2.87 -1.71 3.30
N LYS A 138 1.74 -2.30 3.69
CA LYS A 138 1.16 -3.46 3.00
C LYS A 138 0.08 -2.98 2.06
N VAL A 139 0.05 -3.59 0.87
CA VAL A 139 -0.73 -3.08 -0.24
C VAL A 139 -1.58 -4.19 -0.84
N ILE A 140 -2.89 -3.96 -0.90
CA ILE A 140 -3.82 -4.77 -1.68
C ILE A 140 -4.17 -3.98 -2.95
N ALA A 141 -4.07 -4.61 -4.12
CA ALA A 141 -4.41 -4.00 -5.39
C ALA A 141 -5.68 -4.63 -5.99
N GLY A 142 -6.56 -3.80 -6.53
CA GLY A 142 -7.68 -4.25 -7.35
C GLY A 142 -7.24 -4.44 -8.80
N VAL A 143 -7.30 -5.66 -9.32
CA VAL A 143 -6.80 -6.01 -10.65
C VAL A 143 -7.83 -6.81 -11.45
N ASN A 144 -7.61 -6.91 -12.75
CA ASN A 144 -8.29 -7.87 -13.60
C ASN A 144 -7.54 -9.21 -13.61
N ALA A 145 -8.19 -10.26 -13.12
CA ALA A 145 -7.63 -11.60 -13.03
C ALA A 145 -7.22 -12.19 -14.39
N GLU A 146 -8.09 -12.09 -15.39
CA GLU A 146 -7.84 -12.70 -16.71
C GLU A 146 -6.64 -12.10 -17.44
N THR A 147 -6.26 -10.87 -17.08
CA THR A 147 -5.07 -10.20 -17.59
C THR A 147 -3.81 -10.73 -16.91
N ILE A 148 -3.78 -10.79 -15.56
CA ILE A 148 -2.58 -11.28 -14.84
C ILE A 148 -2.37 -12.79 -15.03
N TRP A 149 -3.44 -13.58 -15.14
CA TRP A 149 -3.37 -15.02 -15.44
C TRP A 149 -3.16 -15.32 -16.92
N ASN A 150 -3.03 -14.28 -17.76
CA ASN A 150 -2.78 -14.38 -19.19
C ASN A 150 -3.72 -15.37 -19.90
N TYR A 151 -5.02 -15.23 -19.66
CA TYR A 151 -6.01 -16.07 -20.34
C TYR A 151 -5.90 -15.91 -21.87
N PRO A 152 -6.36 -16.89 -22.67
CA PRO A 152 -6.40 -16.74 -24.12
C PRO A 152 -7.22 -15.51 -24.55
N PRO A 153 -6.85 -14.85 -25.67
CA PRO A 153 -7.65 -13.76 -26.23
C PRO A 153 -9.10 -14.21 -26.51
N GLY A 154 -10.07 -13.41 -26.05
CA GLY A 154 -11.49 -13.71 -26.19
C GLY A 154 -12.10 -14.54 -25.07
N GLU A 155 -11.30 -15.04 -24.12
CA GLU A 155 -11.79 -15.71 -22.91
C GLU A 155 -11.82 -14.75 -21.72
N GLY A 156 -12.93 -14.74 -20.99
CA GLY A 156 -13.16 -13.87 -19.84
C GLY A 156 -13.26 -12.38 -20.19
N GLN A 157 -13.37 -11.54 -19.16
CA GLN A 157 -13.46 -10.09 -19.33
C GLN A 157 -12.13 -9.43 -18.93
N ARG A 158 -11.71 -8.37 -19.64
CA ARG A 158 -10.45 -7.64 -19.36
C ARG A 158 -10.65 -6.14 -19.18
N THR A 159 -11.89 -5.74 -18.91
CA THR A 159 -12.28 -4.32 -18.89
C THR A 159 -12.60 -3.79 -17.50
N ARG A 160 -12.72 -4.68 -16.52
CA ARG A 160 -13.07 -4.35 -15.14
C ARG A 160 -12.21 -5.17 -14.20
N ALA A 161 -11.82 -4.57 -13.08
CA ALA A 161 -11.23 -5.33 -12.00
C ALA A 161 -12.28 -6.26 -11.39
N ASN A 162 -11.84 -7.46 -11.03
CA ASN A 162 -12.66 -8.53 -10.45
C ASN A 162 -11.87 -9.36 -9.43
N HIS A 163 -10.66 -8.92 -9.08
CA HIS A 163 -9.75 -9.68 -8.25
C HIS A 163 -8.92 -8.77 -7.35
N ALA A 164 -8.58 -9.27 -6.17
CA ALA A 164 -7.77 -8.58 -5.18
C ALA A 164 -6.54 -9.43 -4.87
N VAL A 165 -5.36 -8.80 -4.95
CA VAL A 165 -4.05 -9.43 -4.72
C VAL A 165 -3.24 -8.58 -3.77
N VAL A 166 -2.33 -9.21 -3.01
CA VAL A 166 -1.36 -8.46 -2.20
C VAL A 166 -0.13 -8.19 -3.05
N VAL A 167 0.22 -6.92 -3.24
CA VAL A 167 1.49 -6.55 -3.87
C VAL A 167 2.58 -6.63 -2.81
N THR A 168 3.50 -7.57 -2.99
CA THR A 168 4.55 -7.87 -2.01
C THR A 168 5.89 -7.24 -2.39
N GLY A 169 6.07 -6.92 -3.67
CA GLY A 169 7.18 -6.09 -4.10
C GLY A 169 7.13 -5.63 -5.56
N VAL A 170 7.99 -4.67 -5.88
CA VAL A 170 8.23 -4.17 -7.24
C VAL A 170 9.72 -4.31 -7.52
N ASP A 171 10.08 -5.14 -8.49
CA ASP A 171 11.45 -5.33 -8.95
C ASP A 171 11.65 -4.57 -10.27
N THR A 172 12.31 -3.43 -10.17
CA THR A 172 12.60 -2.58 -11.33
C THR A 172 13.83 -3.04 -12.12
N ALA A 173 14.63 -3.97 -11.60
CA ALA A 173 15.74 -4.56 -12.35
C ALA A 173 15.23 -5.61 -13.34
N ASP A 174 14.28 -6.43 -12.90
CA ASP A 174 13.68 -7.51 -13.69
C ASP A 174 12.36 -7.14 -14.37
N ASP A 175 11.86 -5.92 -14.14
CA ASP A 175 10.58 -5.39 -14.67
C ASP A 175 9.37 -6.26 -14.29
N VAL A 176 9.29 -6.64 -13.01
CA VAL A 176 8.22 -7.48 -12.48
C VAL A 176 7.62 -6.92 -11.19
N VAL A 177 6.34 -7.20 -10.99
CA VAL A 177 5.62 -7.02 -9.72
C VAL A 177 5.45 -8.38 -9.07
N HIS A 178 5.82 -8.48 -7.81
CA HIS A 178 5.67 -9.67 -6.99
C HIS A 178 4.32 -9.61 -6.26
N LEU A 179 3.55 -10.69 -6.35
CA LEU A 179 2.21 -10.81 -5.79
C LEU A 179 2.10 -12.04 -4.87
N ASN A 180 1.29 -11.91 -3.84
CA ASN A 180 0.59 -13.06 -3.29
C ASN A 180 -0.82 -13.09 -3.87
N ASP A 181 -1.04 -13.96 -4.86
CA ASP A 181 -2.31 -14.14 -5.57
C ASP A 181 -3.03 -15.40 -5.07
N SER A 182 -4.05 -15.22 -4.22
CA SER A 182 -4.84 -16.33 -3.70
C SER A 182 -5.68 -17.07 -4.76
N GLY A 183 -5.84 -16.52 -5.97
CA GLY A 183 -6.73 -17.02 -7.02
C GLY A 183 -6.18 -18.18 -7.83
N ILE A 184 -4.89 -18.49 -7.74
CA ILE A 184 -4.27 -19.64 -8.44
C ILE A 184 -3.40 -20.48 -7.49
N PRO A 185 -3.27 -21.81 -7.68
CA PRO A 185 -2.48 -22.68 -6.78
C PRO A 185 -0.98 -22.35 -6.71
N THR A 186 -0.47 -21.58 -7.67
CA THR A 186 0.93 -21.16 -7.79
C THR A 186 1.14 -19.68 -7.47
N GLY A 187 0.16 -19.01 -6.87
CA GLY A 187 0.16 -17.56 -6.69
C GLY A 187 1.02 -17.04 -5.53
N ARG A 188 1.76 -17.92 -4.85
CA ARG A 188 2.74 -17.50 -3.83
C ARG A 188 3.95 -16.87 -4.52
N ASP A 189 4.25 -15.62 -4.16
CA ASP A 189 5.33 -14.85 -4.80
C ASP A 189 5.29 -14.93 -6.33
N GLU A 190 4.08 -14.77 -6.88
CA GLU A 190 3.87 -14.75 -8.32
C GLU A 190 4.54 -13.51 -8.92
N ARG A 191 5.29 -13.72 -10.01
CA ARG A 191 6.00 -12.66 -10.72
C ARG A 191 5.24 -12.28 -11.97
N ILE A 192 4.62 -11.11 -11.95
CA ILE A 192 3.86 -10.57 -13.08
C ILE A 192 4.71 -9.52 -13.79
N PRO A 193 4.87 -9.58 -15.14
CA PRO A 193 5.53 -8.50 -15.88
C PRO A 193 4.88 -7.15 -15.58
N MET A 194 5.70 -6.12 -15.38
CA MET A 194 5.25 -4.78 -14.96
C MET A 194 4.13 -4.22 -15.85
N ASP A 195 4.27 -4.36 -17.17
CA ASP A 195 3.27 -3.91 -18.13
C ASP A 195 1.94 -4.67 -18.00
N THR A 196 1.98 -5.97 -17.74
CA THR A 196 0.80 -6.80 -17.49
C THR A 196 0.09 -6.37 -16.21
N PHE A 197 0.84 -6.14 -15.13
CA PHE A 197 0.27 -5.63 -13.87
C PHE A 197 -0.40 -4.27 -14.07
N LYS A 198 0.30 -3.31 -14.70
CA LYS A 198 -0.25 -1.97 -14.99
C LYS A 198 -1.53 -2.04 -15.82
N GLN A 199 -1.58 -2.92 -16.84
CA GLN A 199 -2.78 -3.11 -17.65
C GLN A 199 -3.95 -3.65 -16.82
N ALA A 200 -3.72 -4.66 -15.99
CA ALA A 200 -4.75 -5.25 -15.14
C ALA A 200 -5.24 -4.27 -14.07
N TRP A 201 -4.31 -3.54 -13.45
CA TRP A 201 -4.56 -2.56 -12.39
C TRP A 201 -5.31 -1.32 -12.89
N ALA A 202 -5.04 -0.85 -14.11
CA ALA A 202 -5.76 0.26 -14.71
C ALA A 202 -7.29 0.04 -14.83
N THR A 203 -7.73 -1.23 -14.83
CA THR A 203 -9.17 -1.57 -14.87
C THR A 203 -9.93 -1.24 -13.58
N SER A 204 -9.22 -0.91 -12.48
CA SER A 204 -9.80 -0.43 -11.22
C SER A 204 -9.57 1.06 -10.99
N ASP A 205 -9.14 1.84 -12.00
CA ASP A 205 -8.58 3.19 -11.79
C ASP A 205 -7.36 3.16 -10.87
N ASN A 206 -6.50 2.15 -11.03
CA ASN A 206 -5.30 1.98 -10.20
C ASN A 206 -5.62 1.95 -8.69
N LEU A 207 -6.66 1.22 -8.29
CA LEU A 207 -7.09 1.13 -6.90
C LEU A 207 -6.04 0.41 -6.05
N LEU A 208 -5.71 1.01 -4.90
CA LEU A 208 -4.94 0.38 -3.83
C LEU A 208 -5.68 0.52 -2.50
N ILE A 209 -5.50 -0.47 -1.64
CA ILE A 209 -5.72 -0.35 -0.19
C ILE A 209 -4.35 -0.43 0.46
N VAL A 210 -3.95 0.63 1.14
CA VAL A 210 -2.60 0.79 1.71
C VAL A 210 -2.71 0.89 3.22
N THR A 211 -2.04 0.02 3.97
CA THR A 211 -2.03 0.12 5.43
C THR A 211 -1.29 1.36 5.87
N VAL A 212 -1.83 2.15 6.81
CA VAL A 212 -1.05 3.23 7.42
C VAL A 212 -0.06 2.63 8.42
N GLU A 213 1.03 3.36 8.69
CA GLU A 213 2.08 2.93 9.60
C GLU A 213 1.46 2.52 10.95
N THR A 214 1.59 1.25 11.34
CA THR A 214 1.25 0.83 12.69
C THR A 214 2.35 1.36 13.60
N ASN A 215 2.11 2.49 14.26
CA ASN A 215 2.92 2.90 15.39
C ASN A 215 3.04 1.68 16.32
N SER A 216 4.27 1.18 16.49
CA SER A 216 4.54 0.08 17.40
C SER A 216 3.98 0.46 18.77
N ILE A 217 2.98 -0.29 19.21
CA ILE A 217 2.42 -0.19 20.57
C ILE A 217 3.43 -0.71 21.59
#